data_AF-A0A2X3KL36-F1
#
_entry.id   AF-A0A2X3KL36-F1
#
_cell.length_a   1.000
_cell.length_b   1.000
_cell.length_c   1.000
_cell.angle_alpha   90.00
_cell.angle_beta   90.00
_cell.angle_gamma   90.00
#
_symmetry.space_group_name_H-M   'P 1'
#
loop_
_entity.id
_entity.type
_entity.pdbx_description
1 polymer ?
#
loop_
_entity_poly.entity_id
_entity_poly.type
_entity_poly.pdbx_seq_one_letter_code
_entity_poly.pdbx_strand_id
1 'polypeptide(L)'
;MARSFGGKYFAHDIRVIRLPRHGASCPVGMGVSCSADRNIKAKINREGIWIEKLEHNPGQYIPQELRQAGEGEAVKVDLNRR
;
A
#
# COMPACT_ATOMS: atom_id res chain seq x y z
N MET A 1 9.36 5.03 -11.01
CA MET A 1 8.42 5.91 -10.29
C MET A 1 7.15 5.21 -9.84
N ALA A 2 6.43 4.42 -10.66
CA ALA A 2 5.11 3.98 -10.21
C ALA A 2 5.06 2.79 -9.24
N ARG A 3 5.69 1.66 -9.56
CA ARG A 3 5.82 0.53 -8.62
C ARG A 3 7.20 -0.10 -8.80
N SER A 4 8.18 0.66 -8.32
CA SER A 4 9.62 0.41 -8.25
C SER A 4 10.51 0.61 -9.50
N PHE A 5 10.09 0.36 -10.75
CA PHE A 5 10.96 0.60 -11.94
C PHE A 5 10.27 1.29 -13.13
N GLY A 6 9.32 2.20 -12.86
CA GLY A 6 8.58 2.92 -13.91
C GLY A 6 7.26 2.24 -14.26
N GLY A 7 6.31 2.96 -14.86
CA GLY A 7 4.98 2.43 -15.22
C GLY A 7 3.81 3.31 -14.76
N LYS A 8 2.59 2.75 -14.83
CA LYS A 8 1.30 3.47 -14.65
C LYS A 8 0.81 3.57 -13.20
N TYR A 9 1.16 2.60 -12.34
CA TYR A 9 0.58 2.44 -10.98
C TYR A 9 1.30 3.25 -9.89
N PHE A 10 1.40 4.57 -10.04
CA PHE A 10 2.12 5.43 -9.09
C PHE A 10 1.39 5.60 -7.75
N ALA A 11 0.07 5.68 -7.81
CA ALA A 11 -0.78 5.62 -6.65
C ALA A 11 -1.75 4.45 -6.83
N HIS A 12 -2.02 3.75 -5.74
CA HIS A 12 -3.12 2.77 -5.72
C HIS A 12 -4.47 3.47 -5.92
N ASP A 13 -4.64 4.61 -5.25
CA ASP A 13 -5.85 5.42 -5.24
C ASP A 13 -5.51 6.83 -4.72
N ILE A 14 -6.38 7.81 -4.95
CA ILE A 14 -6.26 9.20 -4.49
C ILE A 14 -7.51 9.57 -3.67
N ARG A 15 -7.28 10.19 -2.51
CA ARG A 15 -8.35 10.74 -1.65
C ARG A 15 -8.18 12.23 -1.51
N VAL A 16 -9.24 13.00 -1.76
CA VAL A 16 -9.27 14.46 -1.65
C VAL A 16 -10.36 14.85 -0.65
N ILE A 17 -9.99 15.61 0.38
CA ILE A 17 -10.91 16.09 1.41
C ILE A 17 -10.86 17.62 1.43
N ARG A 18 -12.00 18.26 1.19
CA ARG A 18 -12.15 19.72 1.29
C ARG A 18 -12.75 20.09 2.63
N LEU A 19 -11.97 20.78 3.47
CA LEU A 19 -12.42 21.28 4.78
C LEU A 19 -12.77 22.77 4.72
N PRO A 20 -13.70 23.27 5.54
CA PRO A 20 -13.93 24.71 5.69
C PRO A 20 -12.63 25.41 6.15
N ARG A 21 -12.47 26.68 5.78
CA ARG A 21 -11.28 27.47 6.14
C ARG A 21 -11.67 28.90 6.48
N HIS A 22 -10.90 29.53 7.36
CA HIS A 22 -11.02 30.97 7.61
C HIS A 22 -10.59 31.75 6.35
N GLY A 23 -11.19 32.92 6.08
CA GLY A 23 -10.96 33.70 4.86
C GLY A 23 -9.48 34.03 4.59
N ALA A 24 -8.74 34.32 5.66
CA ALA A 24 -7.30 34.62 5.65
C ALA A 24 -6.37 33.38 5.72
N SER A 25 -6.90 32.16 5.66
CA SER A 25 -6.10 30.93 5.76
C SER A 25 -6.48 29.92 4.67
N CYS A 26 -5.52 29.13 4.20
CA CYS A 26 -5.78 27.99 3.30
C CYS A 26 -4.70 26.92 3.44
N PRO A 27 -4.74 26.09 4.50
CA PRO A 27 -3.78 25.01 4.67
C PRO A 27 -4.03 23.89 3.64
N VAL A 28 -2.94 23.31 3.13
CA VAL A 28 -2.96 22.14 2.25
C VAL A 28 -2.04 21.09 2.85
N GLY A 29 -2.57 19.89 3.06
CA GLY A 29 -1.80 18.72 3.50
C GLY A 29 -1.78 17.66 2.41
N MET A 30 -0.63 17.00 2.24
CA MET A 30 -0.46 15.87 1.34
C MET A 30 0.22 14.74 2.11
N GLY A 31 -0.30 13.53 1.98
CA GLY A 31 0.22 12.34 2.63
C GLY A 31 0.05 11.12 1.74
N VAL A 32 0.87 10.09 2.00
CA VAL A 32 0.82 8.80 1.30
C VAL A 32 0.81 7.66 2.32
N SER A 33 0.07 6.60 2.03
CA SER A 33 0.31 5.29 2.67
C SER A 33 1.23 4.50 1.75
N CYS A 34 2.28 3.89 2.31
CA CYS A 34 3.25 3.13 1.53
C CYS A 34 2.75 1.71 1.25
N SER A 35 3.57 0.90 0.57
CA SER A 35 3.26 -0.52 0.32
C SER A 35 2.99 -1.33 1.60
N ALA A 36 3.43 -0.84 2.77
CA ALA A 36 3.13 -1.41 4.07
C ALA A 36 1.97 -0.65 4.75
N ASP A 37 0.81 -0.63 4.08
CA ASP A 37 -0.44 -0.04 4.60
C ASP A 37 -0.96 -0.85 5.81
N ARG A 38 -0.82 -0.30 7.02
CA ARG A 38 -0.95 -1.03 8.30
C ARG A 38 -1.79 -0.27 9.32
N ASN A 39 -3.02 0.06 8.94
CA ASN A 39 -4.01 0.63 9.85
C ASN A 39 -5.06 -0.42 10.24
N ILE A 40 -5.54 -0.41 11.48
CA ILE A 40 -6.59 -1.29 11.97
C ILE A 40 -7.58 -0.53 12.83
N LYS A 41 -8.88 -0.65 12.53
CA LYS A 41 -9.96 -0.06 13.33
C LYS A 41 -10.40 -1.02 14.43
N ALA A 42 -10.83 -0.47 15.56
CA ALA A 42 -11.45 -1.23 16.64
C ALA A 42 -12.61 -0.43 17.24
N LYS A 43 -13.60 -1.12 17.81
CA LYS A 43 -14.70 -0.50 18.56
C LYS A 43 -14.98 -1.30 19.83
N ILE A 44 -15.38 -0.61 20.89
CA ILE A 44 -15.86 -1.22 22.14
C ILE A 44 -17.28 -0.72 22.35
N ASN A 45 -18.22 -1.63 22.57
CA ASN A 45 -19.61 -1.32 22.87
C ASN A 45 -20.14 -2.25 23.97
N ARG A 46 -21.43 -2.14 24.32
CA ARG A 46 -22.06 -2.99 25.35
C ARG A 46 -22.03 -4.48 25.02
N GLU A 47 -21.83 -4.84 23.75
CA GLU A 47 -21.79 -6.23 23.27
C GLU A 47 -20.37 -6.81 23.33
N GLY A 48 -19.34 -5.98 23.47
CA GLY A 48 -17.96 -6.43 23.63
C GLY A 48 -16.93 -5.60 22.86
N ILE A 49 -15.81 -6.25 22.55
CA ILE A 49 -14.65 -5.68 21.84
C ILE A 49 -14.64 -6.19 20.41
N TRP A 50 -14.47 -5.29 19.46
CA TRP A 50 -14.45 -5.59 18.05
C TRP A 50 -13.16 -5.05 17.43
N ILE A 51 -12.56 -5.84 16.56
CA ILE A 51 -11.38 -5.46 15.79
C ILE A 51 -11.66 -5.69 14.31
N GLU A 52 -11.17 -4.79 13.46
CA GLU A 52 -11.29 -4.90 12.00
C GLU A 52 -10.64 -6.20 11.51
N LYS A 53 -11.41 -6.96 10.73
CA LYS A 53 -10.95 -8.22 10.18
C LYS A 53 -10.07 -7.94 8.96
N LEU A 54 -8.82 -8.40 9.01
CA LEU A 54 -7.90 -8.37 7.88
C LEU A 54 -7.96 -9.67 7.07
N GLU A 55 -7.38 -9.67 5.88
CA GLU A 55 -7.24 -10.89 5.07
C GLU A 55 -6.22 -11.85 5.72
N HIS A 56 -6.60 -13.12 5.85
CA HIS A 56 -5.76 -14.18 6.43
C HIS A 56 -5.08 -15.07 5.37
N ASN A 57 -5.60 -15.10 4.14
CA ASN A 57 -5.04 -15.84 3.01
C ASN A 57 -4.67 -14.90 1.85
N PRO A 58 -3.60 -14.08 1.96
CA PRO A 58 -3.24 -13.13 0.91
C PRO A 58 -2.76 -13.79 -0.38
N GLY A 59 -2.30 -15.05 -0.34
CA GLY A 59 -1.80 -15.78 -1.50
C GLY A 59 -2.85 -15.98 -2.61
N GLN A 60 -4.13 -15.90 -2.29
CA GLN A 60 -5.21 -16.00 -3.28
C GLN A 60 -5.15 -14.88 -4.33
N TYR A 61 -4.61 -13.70 -3.98
CA TYR A 61 -4.51 -12.56 -4.89
C TYR A 61 -3.32 -12.64 -5.87
N ILE A 62 -2.50 -13.69 -5.77
CA ILE A 62 -1.41 -13.93 -6.74
C ILE A 62 -2.01 -14.60 -7.98
N PRO A 63 -1.91 -13.97 -9.18
CA PRO A 63 -2.36 -14.56 -10.44
C PRO A 63 -1.71 -15.92 -10.69
N GLN A 64 -2.46 -16.90 -11.22
CA GLN A 64 -1.99 -18.27 -11.39
C GLN A 64 -0.71 -18.35 -12.24
N GLU A 65 -0.61 -17.53 -13.27
CA GLU A 65 0.53 -17.39 -14.18
C GLU A 65 1.82 -16.94 -13.46
N LEU A 66 1.69 -16.17 -12.38
CA LEU A 66 2.82 -15.60 -11.63
C LEU A 66 3.22 -16.44 -10.41
N ARG A 67 2.44 -17.46 -10.04
CA ARG A 67 2.76 -18.34 -8.89
C ARG A 67 4.02 -19.18 -9.12
N GLN A 68 4.42 -19.36 -10.37
CA GLN A 68 5.62 -20.11 -10.78
C GLN A 68 6.58 -19.27 -11.64
N ALA A 69 6.36 -17.95 -11.73
CA ALA A 69 7.25 -17.08 -12.48
C ALA A 69 8.61 -17.06 -11.79
N GLY A 70 9.59 -17.75 -12.37
CA GLY A 70 10.99 -17.66 -11.96
C GLY A 70 11.50 -16.23 -12.11
N GLU A 71 12.60 -15.93 -11.44
CA GLU A 71 13.38 -14.72 -11.72
C GLU A 71 13.71 -14.73 -13.23
N GLY A 72 13.34 -13.69 -13.97
CA GLY A 72 13.55 -13.60 -15.42
C GLY A 72 15.03 -13.60 -15.81
N GLU A 73 15.39 -13.07 -16.98
CA GLU A 73 16.80 -12.88 -17.37
C GLU A 73 17.48 -11.81 -16.49
N ALA A 74 17.82 -12.17 -15.26
CA ALA A 74 18.63 -11.36 -14.37
C ALA A 74 20.11 -11.74 -14.59
N VAL A 75 20.95 -10.74 -14.80
CA VAL A 75 22.40 -10.95 -14.88
C VAL A 75 22.89 -11.37 -13.51
N LYS A 76 23.49 -12.56 -13.41
CA LYS A 76 24.11 -13.04 -12.17
C LYS A 76 25.41 -12.28 -11.94
N VAL A 77 25.47 -11.54 -10.84
CA VAL A 77 26.66 -10.81 -10.40
C VAL A 77 27.29 -11.57 -9.22
N ASP A 78 28.55 -11.96 -9.38
CA ASP A 78 29.35 -12.60 -8.34
C ASP A 78 29.94 -11.53 -7.40
N LEU A 79 29.44 -11.48 -6.15
CA LEU A 79 29.82 -10.46 -5.16
C LEU A 79 31.15 -10.76 -4.45
N ASN A 80 31.77 -11.92 -4.68
CA ASN A 80 32.99 -12.35 -4.00
C ASN A 80 34.27 -12.05 -4.81
N ARG A 81 34.16 -11.38 -5.95
CA ARG A 81 35.31 -10.92 -6.73
C ARG A 81 35.72 -9.54 -6.23
N ARG A 82 36.79 -9.49 -5.41
CA ARG A 82 37.58 -8.27 -5.16
C ARG A 82 38.69 -8.14 -6.19
#